data_AF-A0A969R2Q1-F1
#
_entry.id   AF-A0A969R2Q1-F1
#
_cell.length_a   1.000
_cell.length_b   1.000
_cell.length_c   1.000
_cell.angle_alpha   90.00
_cell.angle_beta   90.00
_cell.angle_gamma   90.00
#
_symmetry.space_group_name_H-M   'P 1'
#
loop_
_entity.id
_entity.type
_entity.pdbx_description
1 polymer ?
#
loop_
_entity_poly.entity_id
_entity_poly.type
_entity_poly.pdbx_seq_one_letter_code
_entity_poly.pdbx_strand_id
1 'polypeptide(L)'
;MKKLFLIASGMVAVLLGSVRGEAIELDPLDFRLADRSTQRTSPMPKPKASVELSFDLPNPALRPKMPRQIAQPQPLGKAVAPRTAQSAIATLFDGGSDSLVAKTVGHAEGTRTAAGGRTRAYYGHIDPGNGVWNLGSFSYQHCYRQCTPEEADDRQLQRLRNQSKIIQQKAADYGMQLSLEEKLNGIDLANQAPLAALDQGGYVDHLNVAFQRGLFGSDAVLWARTYSFINPKTQTWDAPGLGNTFDRISSDQERRRDAIAYALKVHQQQIKEQQ
;
A
#
# COMPACT_ATOMS: atom_id res chain seq x y z
N MET A 1 27.49 -39.61 -27.32
CA MET A 1 28.92 -39.19 -27.26
C MET A 1 29.05 -38.27 -26.05
N LYS A 2 29.42 -38.79 -24.87
CA LYS A 2 30.78 -38.76 -24.26
C LYS A 2 31.49 -37.39 -24.30
N LYS A 3 31.59 -36.81 -23.09
CA LYS A 3 32.66 -35.96 -22.49
C LYS A 3 33.01 -34.62 -23.17
N LEU A 4 33.01 -33.53 -22.39
CA LEU A 4 34.24 -33.01 -21.78
C LEU A 4 33.95 -31.99 -20.65
N PHE A 5 34.50 -32.29 -19.48
CA PHE A 5 34.76 -31.35 -18.38
C PHE A 5 36.01 -30.53 -18.77
N LEU A 6 36.04 -29.23 -18.48
CA LEU A 6 37.30 -28.52 -18.28
C LEU A 6 37.21 -27.65 -17.03
N ILE A 7 38.00 -28.07 -16.04
CA ILE A 7 38.40 -27.32 -14.86
C ILE A 7 39.66 -26.54 -15.26
N ALA A 8 39.78 -25.28 -14.88
CA ALA A 8 41.05 -24.57 -14.86
C ALA A 8 41.17 -23.75 -13.57
N SER A 9 42.00 -24.27 -12.67
CA SER A 9 42.65 -23.55 -11.57
C SER A 9 43.66 -22.53 -12.12
N GLY A 10 43.84 -21.42 -11.40
CA GLY A 10 44.99 -20.51 -11.56
C GLY A 10 44.94 -19.42 -10.49
N MET A 11 45.47 -19.71 -9.30
CA MET A 11 46.80 -19.31 -8.82
C MET A 11 46.86 -17.90 -8.20
N VAL A 12 47.08 -17.94 -6.89
CA VAL A 12 47.48 -16.89 -5.98
C VAL A 12 48.81 -16.27 -6.42
N ALA A 13 48.88 -14.94 -6.44
CA ALA A 13 50.13 -14.19 -6.40
C ALA A 13 50.11 -13.28 -5.16
N VAL A 14 50.90 -13.68 -4.16
CA VAL A 14 51.29 -12.84 -3.02
C VAL A 14 52.41 -11.94 -3.50
N LEU A 15 52.22 -10.62 -3.47
CA LEU A 15 53.31 -9.65 -3.52
C LEU A 15 53.51 -9.04 -2.14
N LEU A 16 54.65 -9.38 -1.54
CA LEU A 16 55.22 -8.73 -0.37
C LEU A 16 55.78 -7.36 -0.79
N GLY A 17 55.29 -6.30 -0.16
CA GLY A 17 55.80 -4.94 -0.28
C GLY A 17 55.87 -4.29 1.09
N SER A 18 57.06 -4.36 1.71
CA SER A 18 57.42 -3.72 2.97
C SER A 18 57.63 -2.22 2.79
N VAL A 19 56.92 -1.37 3.53
CA VAL A 19 57.35 0.00 3.83
C VAL A 19 57.02 0.36 5.29
N ARG A 20 58.07 0.85 5.97
CA ARG A 20 58.14 1.48 7.30
C ARG A 20 57.08 2.59 7.40
N GLY A 21 56.35 2.80 8.49
CA GLY A 21 56.84 3.07 9.84
C GLY A 21 56.56 4.54 10.15
N GLU A 22 55.47 4.83 10.85
CA GLU A 22 55.28 6.06 11.62
C GLU A 22 54.29 5.77 12.74
N ALA A 23 54.79 5.89 13.97
CA ALA A 23 54.06 5.69 15.21
C ALA A 23 53.33 6.99 15.55
N ILE A 24 52.03 6.90 15.83
CA ILE A 24 51.28 7.99 16.45
C ILE A 24 51.22 7.69 17.95
N GLU A 25 51.95 8.52 18.68
CA GLU A 25 52.09 8.59 20.13
C GLU A 25 50.76 9.05 20.73
N LEU A 26 50.17 8.22 21.61
CA LEU A 26 49.01 8.59 22.42
C LEU A 26 49.51 9.09 23.78
N ASP A 27 49.24 10.36 24.05
CA ASP A 27 49.61 11.06 25.28
C ASP A 27 48.64 10.66 26.43
N PRO A 28 49.12 10.19 27.60
CA PRO A 28 48.28 9.88 28.75
C PRO A 28 48.31 11.04 29.74
N LEU A 29 47.18 11.74 29.92
CA LEU A 29 46.97 12.61 31.06
C LEU A 29 45.96 12.01 32.03
N ASP A 30 46.53 11.72 33.19
CA ASP A 30 45.95 11.04 34.34
C ASP A 30 45.26 12.04 35.29
N PHE A 31 44.29 11.51 36.03
CA PHE A 31 43.87 11.92 37.37
C PHE A 31 43.24 13.30 37.62
N ARG A 32 41.94 13.30 38.02
CA ARG A 32 41.55 13.60 39.42
C ARG A 32 40.05 13.37 39.70
N LEU A 33 39.82 12.50 40.68
CA LEU A 33 38.58 12.39 41.47
C LEU A 33 38.26 13.71 42.18
N ALA A 34 37.03 14.18 42.04
CA ALA A 34 36.38 15.04 43.03
C ALA A 34 34.90 14.71 43.09
N ASP A 35 34.56 14.03 44.17
CA ASP A 35 33.23 13.90 44.76
C ASP A 35 32.56 15.27 44.91
N ARG A 36 31.32 15.40 44.44
CA ARG A 36 30.35 16.39 44.92
C ARG A 36 28.95 15.98 44.52
N SER A 37 28.28 15.32 45.46
CA SER A 37 26.84 15.29 45.56
C SER A 37 26.29 16.71 45.63
N THR A 38 25.52 17.13 44.62
CA THR A 38 24.48 18.15 44.81
C THR A 38 23.27 17.73 44.00
N GLN A 39 22.28 17.19 44.70
CA GLN A 39 20.89 17.12 44.27
C GLN A 39 20.43 18.54 43.92
N ARG A 40 20.13 18.77 42.63
CA ARG A 40 19.23 19.85 42.18
C ARG A 40 18.03 19.20 41.52
N THR A 41 16.98 19.07 42.29
CA THR A 41 15.62 18.80 41.82
C THR A 41 15.11 20.05 41.11
N SER A 42 15.30 20.11 39.80
CA SER A 42 14.56 21.04 38.95
C SER A 42 13.22 20.37 38.58
N PRO A 43 12.07 21.00 38.84
CA PRO A 43 10.79 20.43 38.46
C PRO A 43 10.66 20.42 36.94
N MET A 44 10.31 19.25 36.38
CA MET A 44 9.99 19.11 34.97
C MET A 44 8.84 20.04 34.59
N PRO A 45 8.92 20.76 33.45
CA PRO A 45 7.75 21.45 32.92
C PRO A 45 6.67 20.42 32.59
N LYS A 46 5.45 20.66 33.10
CA LYS A 46 4.25 19.86 32.81
C LYS A 46 4.12 19.69 31.29
N PRO A 47 3.85 18.47 30.78
CA PRO A 47 3.53 18.29 29.37
C PRO A 47 2.30 19.15 29.05
N LYS A 48 2.42 20.02 28.04
CA LYS A 48 1.28 20.73 27.48
C LYS A 48 0.31 19.68 26.96
N ALA A 49 -0.95 19.81 27.37
CA ALA A 49 -2.05 18.95 26.95
C ALA A 49 -1.98 18.75 25.43
N SER A 50 -1.89 17.49 25.01
CA SER A 50 -2.22 17.08 23.67
C SER A 50 -3.61 17.60 23.35
N VAL A 51 -3.73 18.36 22.26
CA VAL A 51 -5.01 18.73 21.68
C VAL A 51 -5.68 17.42 21.26
N GLU A 52 -6.55 16.90 22.11
CA GLU A 52 -7.47 15.84 21.76
C GLU A 52 -8.46 16.41 20.74
N LEU A 53 -8.36 15.93 19.50
CA LEU A 53 -9.42 16.09 18.52
C LEU A 53 -10.57 15.16 18.93
N SER A 54 -11.47 15.68 19.77
CA SER A 54 -12.76 15.03 20.05
C SER A 54 -13.65 15.13 18.81
N PHE A 55 -14.05 13.98 18.27
CA PHE A 55 -15.12 13.90 17.28
C PHE A 55 -16.25 13.08 17.89
N ASP A 56 -17.27 13.77 18.39
CA ASP A 56 -18.52 13.14 18.79
C ASP A 56 -19.15 12.46 17.57
N LEU A 57 -19.23 11.13 17.62
CA LEU A 57 -19.93 10.33 16.62
C LEU A 57 -21.45 10.53 16.76
N PRO A 58 -22.19 10.76 15.65
CA PRO A 58 -23.64 10.78 15.72
C PRO A 58 -24.21 9.40 16.06
N ASN A 59 -25.11 9.41 17.03
CA ASN A 59 -25.88 8.30 17.59
C ASN A 59 -26.50 7.38 16.51
N PRO A 60 -26.24 6.05 16.51
CA PRO A 60 -26.75 5.11 15.50
C PRO A 60 -28.23 4.74 15.65
N ALA A 61 -28.96 5.36 16.56
CA ALA A 61 -30.38 5.10 16.76
C ALA A 61 -31.24 5.95 15.84
N LEU A 62 -31.38 5.57 14.56
CA LEU A 62 -32.53 5.87 13.68
C LEU A 62 -32.34 5.11 12.35
N ARG A 63 -32.71 3.82 12.32
CA ARG A 63 -32.82 3.03 11.06
C ARG A 63 -34.27 3.06 10.56
N PRO A 64 -34.56 3.57 9.35
CA PRO A 64 -35.86 3.36 8.72
C PRO A 64 -36.01 1.90 8.29
N LYS A 65 -37.10 1.24 8.69
CA LYS A 65 -37.51 -0.07 8.16
C LYS A 65 -38.01 0.12 6.73
N MET A 66 -37.29 -0.39 5.73
CA MET A 66 -37.81 -0.48 4.36
C MET A 66 -38.44 -1.85 4.08
N PRO A 67 -39.52 -1.92 3.28
CA PRO A 67 -40.23 -3.17 2.98
C PRO A 67 -39.42 -4.10 2.08
N ARG A 68 -39.48 -5.40 2.42
CA ARG A 68 -38.90 -6.51 1.67
C ARG A 68 -39.81 -6.85 0.48
N GLN A 69 -39.48 -6.37 -0.72
CA GLN A 69 -40.04 -6.91 -1.96
C GLN A 69 -39.10 -7.99 -2.52
N ILE A 70 -39.63 -9.21 -2.61
CA ILE A 70 -38.95 -10.37 -3.19
C ILE A 70 -39.11 -10.25 -4.71
N ALA A 71 -38.05 -9.85 -5.41
CA ALA A 71 -37.99 -9.92 -6.87
C ALA A 71 -37.55 -11.34 -7.28
N GLN A 72 -38.34 -11.96 -8.16
CA GLN A 72 -38.08 -13.28 -8.74
C GLN A 72 -36.85 -13.23 -9.70
N PRO A 73 -36.04 -14.30 -9.77
CA PRO A 73 -34.87 -14.34 -10.65
C PRO A 73 -35.27 -14.49 -12.13
N GLN A 74 -34.77 -13.60 -12.98
CA GLN A 74 -34.86 -13.73 -14.44
C GLN A 74 -33.79 -14.70 -14.97
N PRO A 75 -34.06 -15.43 -16.06
CA PRO A 75 -33.24 -16.55 -16.51
C PRO A 75 -31.90 -16.13 -17.13
N LEU A 76 -30.90 -16.99 -16.94
CA LEU A 76 -29.52 -16.88 -17.45
C LEU A 76 -29.47 -16.53 -18.95
N GLY A 77 -29.07 -15.29 -19.23
CA GLY A 77 -28.63 -14.86 -20.55
C GLY A 77 -27.23 -15.41 -20.88
N LYS A 78 -27.06 -15.84 -22.13
CA LYS A 78 -25.90 -16.54 -22.69
C LYS A 78 -24.56 -15.83 -22.40
N ALA A 79 -23.55 -16.62 -22.01
CA ALA A 79 -22.17 -16.20 -21.83
C ALA A 79 -21.58 -15.60 -23.12
N VAL A 80 -21.23 -14.32 -23.07
CA VAL A 80 -20.35 -13.67 -24.04
C VAL A 80 -18.92 -13.75 -23.49
N ALA A 81 -18.01 -14.27 -24.32
CA ALA A 81 -16.61 -14.59 -23.99
C ALA A 81 -15.75 -13.34 -23.58
N PRO A 82 -14.58 -13.53 -22.92
CA PRO A 82 -13.99 -12.61 -21.94
C PRO A 82 -13.18 -11.41 -22.47
N ARG A 83 -13.34 -11.00 -23.74
CA ARG A 83 -12.53 -9.90 -24.32
C ARG A 83 -12.85 -8.50 -23.77
N THR A 84 -14.04 -8.29 -23.20
CA THR A 84 -14.49 -7.00 -22.66
C THR A 84 -13.94 -6.68 -21.26
N ALA A 85 -13.65 -7.68 -20.43
CA ALA A 85 -13.16 -7.46 -19.07
C ALA A 85 -11.71 -6.95 -19.04
N GLN A 86 -10.84 -7.48 -19.92
CA GLN A 86 -9.45 -7.03 -20.02
C GLN A 86 -9.34 -5.59 -20.52
N SER A 87 -10.19 -5.18 -21.48
CA SER A 87 -10.17 -3.80 -21.98
C SER A 87 -10.66 -2.81 -20.93
N ALA A 88 -11.60 -3.20 -20.06
CA ALA A 88 -12.13 -2.34 -19.00
C ALA A 88 -11.13 -2.07 -17.85
N ILE A 89 -10.16 -2.95 -17.62
CA ILE A 89 -9.07 -2.67 -16.65
C ILE A 89 -7.95 -1.86 -17.30
N ALA A 90 -7.64 -2.13 -18.57
CA ALA A 90 -6.57 -1.40 -19.27
C ALA A 90 -6.82 0.11 -19.26
N THR A 91 -8.07 0.53 -19.46
CA THR A 91 -8.46 1.96 -19.46
C THR A 91 -8.25 2.67 -18.13
N LEU A 92 -8.19 1.95 -17.00
CA LEU A 92 -7.91 2.55 -15.70
C LEU A 92 -6.48 3.11 -15.60
N PHE A 93 -5.57 2.60 -16.45
CA PHE A 93 -4.17 2.98 -16.52
C PHE A 93 -3.85 3.95 -17.68
N ASP A 94 -4.85 4.37 -18.45
CA ASP A 94 -4.65 5.30 -19.56
C ASP A 94 -4.31 6.70 -19.04
N GLY A 95 -3.37 7.38 -19.69
CA GLY A 95 -2.88 8.70 -19.24
C GLY A 95 -1.67 8.65 -18.31
N GLY A 96 -1.10 7.46 -18.05
CA GLY A 96 0.14 7.31 -17.29
C GLY A 96 0.02 7.88 -15.88
N SER A 97 0.90 8.83 -15.53
CA SER A 97 0.83 9.57 -14.27
C SER A 97 -0.51 10.28 -14.05
N ASP A 98 -1.30 10.59 -15.08
CA ASP A 98 -2.61 11.23 -14.93
C ASP A 98 -3.79 10.27 -15.07
N SER A 99 -3.51 8.97 -15.07
CA SER A 99 -4.51 7.90 -15.10
C SER A 99 -5.43 7.90 -13.88
N LEU A 100 -6.59 7.27 -14.03
CA LEU A 100 -7.52 7.10 -12.92
C LEU A 100 -6.88 6.34 -11.75
N VAL A 101 -6.08 5.31 -12.03
CA VAL A 101 -5.29 4.59 -11.02
C VAL A 101 -4.33 5.53 -10.30
N ALA A 102 -3.54 6.32 -11.02
CA ALA A 102 -2.59 7.24 -10.40
C ALA A 102 -3.29 8.28 -9.52
N LYS A 103 -4.41 8.85 -9.97
CA LYS A 103 -5.20 9.82 -9.20
C LYS A 103 -5.79 9.22 -7.93
N THR A 104 -6.43 8.05 -8.03
CA THR A 104 -7.14 7.43 -6.90
C THR A 104 -6.19 6.79 -5.88
N VAL A 105 -5.24 5.98 -6.33
CA VAL A 105 -4.23 5.37 -5.46
C VAL A 105 -3.33 6.46 -4.87
N GLY A 106 -2.90 7.44 -5.67
CA GLY A 106 -2.10 8.55 -5.16
C GLY A 106 -2.83 9.42 -4.13
N HIS A 107 -4.16 9.56 -4.26
CA HIS A 107 -4.92 10.23 -3.22
C HIS A 107 -4.98 9.42 -1.92
N ALA A 108 -5.13 8.09 -2.01
CA ALA A 108 -5.08 7.20 -0.84
C ALA A 108 -3.70 7.18 -0.15
N GLU A 109 -2.62 7.32 -0.92
CA GLU A 109 -1.25 7.50 -0.40
C GLU A 109 -1.01 8.90 0.20
N GLY A 110 -1.80 9.90 -0.19
CA GLY A 110 -1.58 11.31 0.19
C GLY A 110 -0.56 12.06 -0.69
N THR A 111 -0.11 11.44 -1.78
CA THR A 111 0.79 12.05 -2.79
C THR A 111 0.00 12.89 -3.81
N ARG A 112 -1.33 12.71 -3.87
CA ARG A 112 -2.23 13.50 -4.72
C ARG A 112 -3.42 14.06 -3.96
N THR A 113 -3.94 15.17 -4.47
CA THR A 113 -5.27 15.70 -4.15
C THR A 113 -6.35 14.84 -4.81
N ALA A 114 -7.60 14.92 -4.33
CA ALA A 114 -8.71 14.15 -4.91
C ALA A 114 -8.96 14.50 -6.40
N ALA A 115 -8.65 15.72 -6.82
CA ALA A 115 -8.73 16.17 -8.22
C ALA A 115 -7.56 15.69 -9.09
N GLY A 116 -6.57 14.99 -8.50
CA GLY A 116 -5.41 14.44 -9.19
C GLY A 116 -4.16 15.33 -9.19
N GLY A 117 -4.22 16.54 -8.64
CA GLY A 117 -3.05 17.41 -8.49
C GLY A 117 -2.02 16.84 -7.51
N ARG A 118 -0.73 17.07 -7.77
CA ARG A 118 0.40 16.56 -6.97
C ARG A 118 0.53 17.32 -5.65
N THR A 119 0.77 16.60 -4.55
CA THR A 119 1.08 17.21 -3.24
C THR A 119 2.60 17.32 -3.05
N ARG A 120 3.07 17.89 -1.93
CA ARG A 120 4.50 17.88 -1.60
C ARG A 120 5.09 16.47 -1.54
N ALA A 121 4.32 15.50 -1.02
CA ALA A 121 4.76 14.12 -0.86
C ALA A 121 5.02 13.40 -2.20
N TYR A 122 4.41 13.87 -3.30
CA TYR A 122 4.69 13.39 -4.66
C TYR A 122 6.15 13.56 -5.06
N TYR A 123 6.72 14.73 -4.73
CA TYR A 123 8.11 15.08 -5.05
C TYR A 123 9.12 14.44 -4.08
N GLY A 124 8.59 13.72 -3.09
CA GLY A 124 9.30 12.77 -2.27
C GLY A 124 9.20 13.03 -0.78
N HIS A 125 9.30 11.95 -0.01
CA HIS A 125 9.22 11.96 1.43
C HIS A 125 9.95 10.75 2.02
N ILE A 126 10.37 10.85 3.28
CA ILE A 126 10.93 9.72 4.02
C ILE A 126 9.79 9.06 4.80
N ASP A 127 9.66 7.74 4.68
CA ASP A 127 8.76 6.96 5.51
C ASP A 127 9.31 6.86 6.95
N PRO A 128 8.60 7.35 7.97
CA PRO A 128 9.04 7.26 9.36
C PRO A 128 9.25 5.82 9.85
N GLY A 129 8.56 4.85 9.25
CA GLY A 129 8.58 3.45 9.66
C GLY A 129 9.84 2.69 9.25
N ASN A 130 10.46 3.03 8.12
CA ASN A 130 11.65 2.33 7.60
C ASN A 130 12.81 3.25 7.16
N GLY A 131 12.62 4.58 7.16
CA GLY A 131 13.63 5.56 6.75
C GLY A 131 13.90 5.61 5.25
N VAL A 132 13.09 4.95 4.42
CA VAL A 132 13.28 4.88 2.96
C VAL A 132 12.67 6.09 2.28
N TRP A 133 13.33 6.55 1.21
CA TRP A 133 12.84 7.62 0.35
C TRP A 133 11.79 7.11 -0.62
N ASN A 134 10.62 7.73 -0.59
CA ASN A 134 9.47 7.44 -1.44
C ASN A 134 9.30 8.52 -2.49
N LEU A 135 8.82 8.18 -3.69
CA LEU A 135 8.65 9.12 -4.79
C LEU A 135 7.40 8.83 -5.65
N GLY A 136 6.84 9.87 -6.27
CA GLY A 136 5.72 9.75 -7.21
C GLY A 136 4.36 9.59 -6.55
N SER A 137 3.36 9.28 -7.36
CA SER A 137 1.97 9.03 -6.97
C SER A 137 1.85 7.84 -6.03
N PHE A 138 2.71 6.83 -6.20
CA PHE A 138 2.56 5.55 -5.53
C PHE A 138 3.52 5.35 -4.35
N SER A 139 4.23 6.41 -3.94
CA SER A 139 5.27 6.32 -2.90
C SER A 139 6.33 5.26 -3.22
N TYR A 140 6.78 5.19 -4.47
CA TYR A 140 7.68 4.16 -4.97
C TYR A 140 9.06 4.25 -4.30
N GLN A 141 9.53 3.11 -3.79
CA GLN A 141 10.74 3.02 -2.96
C GLN A 141 11.97 2.49 -3.70
N HIS A 142 11.78 1.92 -4.89
CA HIS A 142 12.84 1.21 -5.62
C HIS A 142 13.54 2.09 -6.67
N CYS A 143 13.41 3.41 -6.55
CA CYS A 143 14.11 4.35 -7.41
C CYS A 143 15.31 4.97 -6.68
N TYR A 144 16.48 4.91 -7.33
CA TYR A 144 17.71 5.52 -6.83
C TYR A 144 17.69 7.05 -6.96
N ARG A 145 18.66 7.74 -6.35
CA ARG A 145 18.71 9.20 -6.18
C ARG A 145 18.51 10.06 -7.45
N GLN A 146 18.73 9.54 -8.65
CA GLN A 146 18.54 10.32 -9.90
C GLN A 146 17.16 10.18 -10.53
N CYS A 147 16.27 9.38 -9.95
CA CYS A 147 14.96 9.11 -10.52
C CYS A 147 14.00 10.30 -10.36
N THR A 148 13.21 10.59 -11.41
CA THR A 148 12.13 11.57 -11.32
C THR A 148 10.84 10.94 -10.78
N PRO A 149 9.91 11.73 -10.21
CA PRO A 149 8.59 11.23 -9.83
C PRO A 149 7.82 10.57 -10.97
N GLU A 150 7.98 11.06 -12.19
CA GLU A 150 7.36 10.52 -13.39
C GLU A 150 7.95 9.13 -13.75
N GLU A 151 9.27 8.97 -13.67
CA GLU A 151 9.91 7.66 -13.88
C GLU A 151 9.51 6.64 -12.81
N ALA A 152 9.34 7.10 -11.56
CA ALA A 152 8.82 6.29 -10.47
C ALA A 152 7.37 5.84 -10.74
N ASP A 153 6.52 6.76 -11.22
CA ASP A 153 5.15 6.47 -11.61
C ASP A 153 5.08 5.47 -12.76
N ASP A 154 5.89 5.65 -13.81
CA ASP A 154 5.90 4.75 -14.96
C ASP A 154 6.26 3.31 -14.57
N ARG A 155 7.30 3.14 -13.74
CA ARG A 155 7.71 1.83 -13.23
C ARG A 155 6.62 1.19 -12.39
N GLN A 156 6.02 1.95 -11.49
CA GLN A 156 5.01 1.42 -10.58
C GLN A 156 3.67 1.15 -11.30
N LEU A 157 3.27 1.97 -12.26
CA LEU A 157 2.11 1.72 -13.13
C LEU A 157 2.30 0.44 -13.95
N GLN A 158 3.49 0.19 -14.49
CA GLN A 158 3.76 -1.04 -15.21
C GLN A 158 3.59 -2.27 -14.30
N ARG A 159 4.08 -2.18 -13.06
CA ARG A 159 3.91 -3.24 -12.06
C ARG A 159 2.43 -3.44 -11.69
N LEU A 160 1.73 -2.38 -11.32
CA LEU A 160 0.31 -2.43 -10.93
C LEU A 160 -0.57 -2.92 -12.09
N ARG A 161 -0.24 -2.60 -13.34
CA ARG A 161 -0.94 -3.11 -14.52
C ARG A 161 -0.80 -4.63 -14.67
N ASN A 162 0.32 -5.21 -14.26
CA ASN A 162 0.48 -6.67 -14.26
C ASN A 162 -0.25 -7.31 -13.06
N GLN A 163 -0.16 -6.69 -11.89
CA GLN A 163 -0.85 -7.16 -10.69
C GLN A 163 -2.38 -7.09 -10.84
N SER A 164 -2.91 -6.07 -11.52
CA SER A 164 -4.35 -5.95 -11.80
C SER A 164 -4.88 -7.05 -12.69
N LYS A 165 -4.06 -7.58 -13.62
CA LYS A 165 -4.43 -8.78 -14.41
C LYS A 165 -4.54 -10.01 -13.52
N ILE A 166 -3.65 -10.17 -12.54
CA ILE A 166 -3.70 -11.28 -11.58
C ILE A 166 -4.98 -11.19 -10.74
N ILE A 167 -5.29 -10.00 -10.21
CA ILE A 167 -6.53 -9.75 -9.46
C ILE A 167 -7.76 -10.10 -10.30
N GLN A 168 -7.81 -9.64 -11.55
CA GLN A 168 -8.92 -9.92 -12.45
C GLN A 168 -9.06 -11.41 -12.79
N GLN A 169 -7.94 -12.10 -12.99
CA GLN A 169 -7.95 -13.54 -13.25
C GLN A 169 -8.49 -14.30 -12.04
N LYS A 170 -7.97 -14.01 -10.83
CA LYS A 170 -8.49 -14.62 -9.60
C LYS A 170 -9.99 -14.39 -9.42
N ALA A 171 -10.46 -13.17 -9.71
CA ALA A 171 -11.89 -12.88 -9.61
C ALA A 171 -12.69 -13.70 -10.62
N ALA A 172 -12.19 -13.84 -11.85
CA ALA A 172 -12.81 -14.67 -12.87
C ALA A 172 -12.83 -16.17 -12.48
N ASP A 173 -11.81 -16.66 -11.79
CA ASP A 173 -11.75 -18.06 -11.30
C ASP A 173 -12.85 -18.35 -10.27
N TYR A 174 -13.29 -17.33 -9.51
CA TYR A 174 -14.46 -17.39 -8.64
C TYR A 174 -15.80 -17.06 -9.35
N GLY A 175 -15.78 -16.80 -10.65
CA GLY A 175 -16.95 -16.35 -11.41
C GLY A 175 -17.41 -14.93 -11.05
N MET A 176 -16.56 -14.14 -10.41
CA MET A 176 -16.86 -12.76 -10.00
C MET A 176 -16.53 -11.75 -11.10
N GLN A 177 -17.40 -10.75 -11.25
CA GLN A 177 -17.11 -9.55 -12.03
C GLN A 177 -16.92 -8.38 -11.09
N LEU A 178 -15.68 -7.90 -10.99
CA LEU A 178 -15.37 -6.83 -10.06
C LEU A 178 -15.95 -5.48 -10.53
N SER A 179 -16.60 -4.78 -9.60
CA SER A 179 -16.98 -3.38 -9.77
C SER A 179 -15.76 -2.47 -9.90
N LEU A 180 -15.97 -1.22 -10.31
CA LEU A 180 -14.88 -0.24 -10.40
C LEU A 180 -14.24 0.02 -9.03
N GLU A 181 -15.05 0.13 -7.98
CA GLU A 181 -14.57 0.32 -6.60
C GLU A 181 -13.73 -0.87 -6.13
N GLU A 182 -14.19 -2.10 -6.39
CA GLU A 182 -13.47 -3.32 -6.02
C GLU A 182 -12.14 -3.44 -6.76
N LYS A 183 -12.09 -3.07 -8.04
CA LYS A 183 -10.86 -3.05 -8.85
C LYS A 183 -9.84 -2.05 -8.29
N LEU A 184 -10.26 -0.80 -8.07
CA LEU A 184 -9.36 0.24 -7.58
C LEU A 184 -8.83 -0.07 -6.18
N ASN A 185 -9.68 -0.61 -5.30
CA ASN A 185 -9.24 -1.05 -3.97
C ASN A 185 -8.28 -2.23 -4.02
N GLY A 186 -8.50 -3.21 -4.90
CA GLY A 186 -7.54 -4.29 -5.11
C GLY A 186 -6.19 -3.80 -5.64
N ILE A 187 -6.20 -2.83 -6.56
CA ILE A 187 -4.98 -2.20 -7.10
C ILE A 187 -4.24 -1.42 -6.02
N ASP A 188 -4.94 -0.61 -5.22
CA ASP A 188 -4.36 0.11 -4.09
C ASP A 188 -3.76 -0.84 -3.04
N LEU A 189 -4.47 -1.91 -2.69
CA LEU A 189 -3.93 -2.91 -1.76
C LEU A 189 -2.71 -3.62 -2.35
N ALA A 190 -2.65 -3.85 -3.67
CA ALA A 190 -1.46 -4.38 -4.32
C ALA A 190 -0.28 -3.40 -4.33
N ASN A 191 -0.55 -2.09 -4.27
CA ASN A 191 0.46 -1.06 -4.05
C ASN A 191 0.99 -1.10 -2.60
N GLN A 192 0.08 -1.13 -1.63
CA GLN A 192 0.37 -1.07 -0.21
C GLN A 192 1.04 -2.35 0.33
N ALA A 193 0.46 -3.50 0.03
CA ALA A 193 0.83 -4.81 0.56
C ALA A 193 0.59 -5.90 -0.51
N PRO A 194 1.55 -6.11 -1.43
CA PRO A 194 1.39 -7.03 -2.56
C PRO A 194 0.94 -8.45 -2.17
N LEU A 195 1.44 -9.00 -1.05
CA LEU A 195 1.05 -10.34 -0.59
C LEU A 195 -0.42 -10.36 -0.13
N ALA A 196 -0.86 -9.37 0.64
CA ALA A 196 -2.25 -9.23 1.05
C ALA A 196 -3.21 -9.12 -0.15
N ALA A 197 -2.77 -8.50 -1.26
CA ALA A 197 -3.59 -8.43 -2.46
C ALA A 197 -3.57 -9.72 -3.30
N LEU A 198 -2.41 -10.35 -3.46
CA LEU A 198 -2.15 -11.29 -4.56
C LEU A 198 -1.95 -12.75 -4.11
N ASP A 199 -1.64 -13.02 -2.85
CA ASP A 199 -1.39 -14.40 -2.38
C ASP A 199 -2.71 -15.16 -2.15
N GLN A 200 -2.58 -16.44 -1.78
CA GLN A 200 -3.69 -17.23 -1.26
C GLN A 200 -4.16 -16.65 0.08
N GLY A 201 -5.47 -16.52 0.27
CA GLY A 201 -6.03 -15.71 1.35
C GLY A 201 -5.89 -14.21 1.06
N GLY A 202 -5.71 -13.83 -0.20
CA GLY A 202 -5.58 -12.43 -0.59
C GLY A 202 -6.91 -11.72 -0.75
N TYR A 203 -6.86 -10.50 -1.29
CA TYR A 203 -8.02 -9.61 -1.45
C TYR A 203 -9.22 -10.27 -2.13
N VAL A 204 -9.00 -10.93 -3.27
CA VAL A 204 -10.09 -11.54 -4.05
C VAL A 204 -10.72 -12.71 -3.30
N ASP A 205 -9.91 -13.52 -2.62
CA ASP A 205 -10.38 -14.67 -1.86
C ASP A 205 -11.28 -14.19 -0.71
N HIS A 206 -10.87 -13.12 -0.02
CA HIS A 206 -11.67 -12.50 1.01
C HIS A 206 -12.90 -11.76 0.47
N LEU A 207 -12.82 -11.14 -0.71
CA LEU A 207 -13.98 -10.53 -1.33
C LEU A 207 -15.06 -11.57 -1.65
N ASN A 208 -14.67 -12.73 -2.17
CA ASN A 208 -15.59 -13.85 -2.37
C ASN A 208 -16.23 -14.31 -1.04
N VAL A 209 -15.44 -14.41 0.05
CA VAL A 209 -15.99 -14.75 1.39
C VAL A 209 -16.97 -13.68 1.87
N ALA A 210 -16.68 -12.39 1.65
CA ALA A 210 -17.59 -11.30 1.99
C ALA A 210 -18.94 -11.44 1.26
N PHE A 211 -18.90 -11.72 -0.04
CA PHE A 211 -20.11 -11.94 -0.86
C PHE A 211 -20.92 -13.15 -0.37
N GLN A 212 -20.27 -14.25 -0.03
CA GLN A 212 -20.93 -15.43 0.53
C GLN A 212 -21.60 -15.14 1.90
N ARG A 213 -21.14 -14.11 2.61
CA ARG A 213 -21.73 -13.62 3.86
C ARG A 213 -22.82 -12.58 3.65
N GLY A 214 -23.16 -12.25 2.40
CA GLY A 214 -24.16 -11.25 2.05
C GLY A 214 -23.69 -9.81 2.23
N LEU A 215 -22.37 -9.58 2.34
CA LEU A 215 -21.80 -8.24 2.26
C LEU A 215 -21.66 -7.85 0.78
N PHE A 216 -21.85 -6.57 0.46
CA PHE A 216 -21.72 -6.05 -0.90
C PHE A 216 -21.16 -4.61 -0.87
N GLY A 217 -20.69 -4.12 -2.02
CA GLY A 217 -20.19 -2.75 -2.16
C GLY A 217 -19.05 -2.44 -1.19
N SER A 218 -19.04 -1.22 -0.65
CA SER A 218 -17.99 -0.70 0.23
C SER A 218 -17.78 -1.52 1.51
N ASP A 219 -18.81 -2.21 2.00
CA ASP A 219 -18.70 -3.09 3.18
C ASP A 219 -17.92 -4.36 2.83
N ALA A 220 -18.19 -4.97 1.67
CA ALA A 220 -17.45 -6.12 1.20
C ALA A 220 -15.98 -5.76 0.91
N VAL A 221 -15.75 -4.57 0.33
CA VAL A 221 -14.40 -4.05 0.08
C VAL A 221 -13.62 -3.86 1.38
N LEU A 222 -14.19 -3.18 2.39
CA LEU A 222 -13.51 -2.98 3.67
C LEU A 222 -13.23 -4.31 4.38
N TRP A 223 -14.21 -5.22 4.36
CA TRP A 223 -14.04 -6.55 4.91
C TRP A 223 -12.88 -7.26 4.23
N ALA A 224 -12.86 -7.29 2.90
CA ALA A 224 -11.84 -7.96 2.13
C ALA A 224 -10.44 -7.37 2.41
N ARG A 225 -10.31 -6.05 2.31
CA ARG A 225 -9.05 -5.34 2.57
C ARG A 225 -8.50 -5.59 3.97
N THR A 226 -9.37 -5.59 4.97
CA THR A 226 -8.96 -5.82 6.37
C THR A 226 -8.49 -7.25 6.56
N TYR A 227 -9.29 -8.24 6.14
CA TYR A 227 -9.01 -9.65 6.40
C TYR A 227 -7.86 -10.22 5.55
N SER A 228 -7.50 -9.57 4.44
CA SER A 228 -6.30 -9.91 3.64
C SER A 228 -4.97 -9.82 4.40
N PHE A 229 -4.95 -9.18 5.58
CA PHE A 229 -3.79 -9.17 6.46
C PHE A 229 -3.75 -10.36 7.43
N ILE A 230 -4.66 -11.32 7.34
CA ILE A 230 -4.53 -12.57 8.08
C ILE A 230 -3.53 -13.47 7.36
N ASN A 231 -2.46 -13.85 8.05
CA ASN A 231 -1.53 -14.83 7.52
C ASN A 231 -2.22 -16.21 7.43
N PRO A 232 -2.32 -16.83 6.24
CA PRO A 232 -3.09 -18.05 6.07
C PRO A 232 -2.50 -19.25 6.83
N LYS A 233 -1.21 -19.21 7.16
CA LYS A 233 -0.52 -20.30 7.89
C LYS A 233 -0.71 -20.20 9.40
N THR A 234 -0.58 -18.99 9.95
CA THR A 234 -0.63 -18.78 11.41
C THR A 234 -2.01 -18.36 11.90
N GLN A 235 -2.90 -17.94 11.01
CA GLN A 235 -4.23 -17.39 11.34
C GLN A 235 -4.17 -16.17 12.27
N THR A 236 -3.07 -15.39 12.17
CA THR A 236 -2.84 -14.16 12.93
C THR A 236 -2.73 -12.95 12.01
N TRP A 237 -3.00 -11.76 12.54
CA TRP A 237 -2.77 -10.50 11.84
C TRP A 237 -1.27 -10.31 11.53
N ASP A 238 -0.98 -9.95 10.27
CA ASP A 238 0.34 -9.78 9.69
C ASP A 238 0.41 -8.46 8.92
N ALA A 239 0.42 -7.38 9.69
CA ALA A 239 0.53 -5.99 9.25
C ALA A 239 1.38 -5.21 10.27
N PRO A 240 2.71 -5.45 10.34
CA PRO A 240 3.56 -4.89 11.40
C PRO A 240 3.55 -3.36 11.41
N GLY A 241 3.50 -2.72 10.24
CA GLY A 241 3.37 -1.26 10.11
C GLY A 241 2.04 -0.69 10.62
N LEU A 242 1.02 -1.55 10.81
CA LEU A 242 -0.28 -1.21 11.37
C LEU A 242 -0.46 -1.80 12.79
N GLY A 243 0.57 -2.41 13.36
CA GLY A 243 0.57 -2.94 14.73
C GLY A 243 -0.19 -4.25 14.91
N ASN A 244 -0.41 -5.05 13.87
CA ASN A 244 -0.97 -6.42 13.95
C ASN A 244 -2.27 -6.54 14.77
N THR A 245 -3.14 -5.54 14.73
CA THR A 245 -4.43 -5.55 15.44
C THR A 245 -5.55 -5.21 14.48
N PHE A 246 -6.70 -5.87 14.66
CA PHE A 246 -7.88 -5.65 13.84
C PHE A 246 -8.25 -4.17 13.74
N ASP A 247 -8.35 -3.46 14.88
CA ASP A 247 -8.81 -2.08 14.91
C ASP A 247 -7.92 -1.14 14.09
N ARG A 248 -6.58 -1.29 14.21
CA ARG A 248 -5.65 -0.43 13.46
C ARG A 248 -5.61 -0.77 11.98
N ILE A 249 -5.65 -2.06 11.64
CA ILE A 249 -5.71 -2.50 10.23
C ILE A 249 -7.00 -1.99 9.60
N SER A 250 -8.14 -2.25 10.24
CA SER A 250 -9.45 -1.86 9.71
C SER A 250 -9.57 -0.34 9.55
N SER A 251 -9.08 0.45 10.52
CA SER A 251 -9.09 1.91 10.45
C SER A 251 -8.24 2.45 9.28
N ASP A 252 -7.03 1.92 9.04
CA ASP A 252 -6.24 2.34 7.87
C ASP A 252 -6.90 1.90 6.55
N GLN A 253 -7.40 0.66 6.48
CA GLN A 253 -8.05 0.16 5.26
C GLN A 253 -9.34 0.94 4.93
N GLU A 254 -10.11 1.36 5.93
CA GLU A 254 -11.24 2.26 5.79
C GLU A 254 -10.81 3.62 5.25
N ARG A 255 -9.80 4.26 5.86
CA ARG A 255 -9.27 5.55 5.38
C ARG A 255 -8.86 5.48 3.90
N ARG A 256 -8.17 4.41 3.49
CA ARG A 256 -7.72 4.24 2.09
C ARG A 256 -8.89 4.01 1.13
N ARG A 257 -9.85 3.15 1.50
CA ARG A 257 -11.09 2.94 0.74
C ARG A 257 -11.82 4.26 0.52
N ASP A 258 -12.00 5.04 1.58
CA ASP A 258 -12.75 6.29 1.54
C ASP A 258 -12.03 7.36 0.70
N ALA A 259 -10.70 7.42 0.76
CA ALA A 259 -9.92 8.26 -0.13
C ALA A 259 -10.12 7.87 -1.61
N ILE A 260 -10.07 6.58 -1.95
CA ILE A 260 -10.34 6.11 -3.32
C ILE A 260 -11.74 6.52 -3.76
N ALA A 261 -12.75 6.29 -2.92
CA ALA A 261 -14.13 6.64 -3.22
C ALA A 261 -14.29 8.15 -3.45
N TYR A 262 -13.63 8.98 -2.64
CA TYR A 262 -13.68 10.43 -2.79
C TYR A 262 -13.00 10.91 -4.08
N ALA A 263 -11.81 10.42 -4.40
CA ALA A 263 -11.13 10.76 -5.66
C ALA A 263 -11.93 10.30 -6.89
N LEU A 264 -12.55 9.12 -6.84
CA LEU A 264 -13.40 8.63 -7.92
C LEU A 264 -14.63 9.53 -8.12
N LYS A 265 -15.28 9.97 -7.03
CA LYS A 265 -16.40 10.90 -7.08
C LYS A 265 -16.01 12.24 -7.73
N VAL A 266 -14.88 12.81 -7.33
CA VAL A 266 -14.36 14.07 -7.91
C VAL A 266 -14.05 13.89 -9.41
N HIS A 267 -13.42 12.79 -9.79
CA HIS A 267 -13.14 12.50 -11.20
C HIS A 267 -14.40 12.42 -12.05
N GLN A 268 -15.46 11.78 -11.54
CA GLN A 268 -16.74 11.70 -12.24
C GLN A 268 -17.43 13.07 -12.38
N GLN A 269 -17.27 13.97 -11.41
CA GLN A 269 -17.77 15.34 -11.50
C GLN A 269 -17.03 16.12 -12.60
N GLN A 270 -15.70 16.01 -12.65
CA GLN A 270 -14.89 16.67 -13.68
C GLN A 270 -15.24 16.21 -15.10
N ILE A 271 -15.53 14.91 -15.30
CA ILE A 271 -15.97 14.40 -16.60
C ILE A 271 -17.32 15.02 -17.01
N LYS A 272 -18.26 15.15 -16.06
CA LYS A 272 -19.58 15.74 -16.35
C LYS A 272 -19.51 17.22 -16.70
N GLU A 273 -18.58 17.95 -16.11
CA GLU A 273 -18.39 19.39 -16.39
C GLU A 273 -17.71 19.64 -17.75
N GLN A 274 -17.09 18.62 -18.35
CA GLN A 274 -16.42 18.70 -19.65
C GLN A 274 -17.31 18.26 -20.83
N GLN A 275 -18.54 17.82 -20.56
CA GLN A 275 -19.54 17.37 -21.53
C GLN A 275 -20.63 18.42 -21.69
#